data_AF-A0AAN4SIA9-F1
#
_entry.id   AF-A0AAN4SIA9-F1
#
_cell.length_a   1.000
_cell.length_b   1.000
_cell.length_c   1.000
_cell.angle_alpha   90.00
_cell.angle_beta   90.00
_cell.angle_gamma   90.00
#
_symmetry.space_group_name_H-M   'P 1'
#
loop_
_entity.id
_entity.type
_entity.pdbx_description
1 polymer ?
#
loop_
_entity_poly.entity_id
_entity_poly.type
_entity_poly.pdbx_seq_one_letter_code
_entity_poly.pdbx_strand_id
1 'polypeptide(L)'
;MVAIVEETMMRGYVLGRLLRTRLNKFISLLISSLLFALLHLMNPNVAFLPMLNLVLGGLLLGASYLYTRNLWFPVSLHFFWNWIQGPVLGYEVSGNRFCETLFSLRLPANNLINGGAFGFEGSLVCTVLATLFTLFIIWWFEQ
;
A
#
# COMPACT_ATOMS: atom_id res chain seq x y z
N MET A 1 7.63 7.65 -9.88
CA MET A 1 7.31 8.94 -9.22
C MET A 1 6.18 8.80 -8.21
N VAL A 2 5.12 8.04 -8.50
CA VAL A 2 3.99 7.77 -7.58
C VAL A 2 4.44 7.47 -6.15
N ALA A 3 5.27 6.42 -5.96
CA ALA A 3 5.76 6.04 -4.63
C ALA A 3 6.49 7.18 -3.87
N ILE A 4 7.31 7.97 -4.56
CA ILE A 4 8.03 9.09 -3.91
C ILE A 4 7.03 10.14 -3.44
N VAL A 5 6.07 10.53 -4.29
CA VAL A 5 5.09 11.56 -3.99
C VAL A 5 4.17 11.11 -2.86
N GLU A 6 3.60 9.91 -2.97
CA GLU A 6 2.64 9.39 -2.00
C GLU A 6 3.29 9.16 -0.63
N GLU A 7 4.49 8.57 -0.58
CA GLU A 7 5.18 8.36 0.70
C GLU A 7 5.69 9.67 1.30
N THR A 8 6.18 10.61 0.50
CA THR A 8 6.58 11.93 1.03
C THR A 8 5.40 12.64 1.67
N MET A 9 4.23 12.60 1.01
CA MET A 9 3.02 13.24 1.52
C MET A 9 2.46 12.50 2.75
N MET A 10 2.29 11.19 2.68
CA MET A 10 1.65 10.41 3.74
C MET A 10 2.60 10.13 4.92
N ARG A 11 3.82 9.65 4.67
CA ARG A 11 4.74 9.23 5.74
C ARG A 11 5.63 10.39 6.17
N GLY A 12 6.19 11.10 5.21
CA GLY A 12 7.05 12.25 5.47
C GLY A 12 6.32 13.39 6.16
N TYR A 13 5.23 13.86 5.57
CA TYR A 13 4.47 15.02 6.08
C TYR A 13 3.38 14.63 7.08
N VAL A 14 2.35 13.88 6.67
CA VAL A 14 1.18 13.61 7.52
C VAL A 14 1.55 12.81 8.77
N LEU A 15 2.03 11.57 8.62
CA LEU A 15 2.43 10.73 9.74
C LEU A 15 3.58 11.36 10.53
N GLY A 16 4.61 11.87 9.85
CA GLY A 16 5.74 12.55 10.48
C GLY A 16 5.34 13.75 11.33
N ARG A 17 4.27 14.48 10.97
CA ARG A 17 3.72 15.57 11.78
C ARG A 17 2.89 15.05 12.94
N LEU A 18 1.99 14.09 12.70
CA LEU A 18 1.13 13.50 13.74
C LEU A 18 1.95 12.88 14.88
N LEU A 19 3.07 12.23 14.56
CA LEU A 19 3.99 11.65 15.55
C LEU A 19 4.72 12.67 16.43
N ARG A 20 4.71 13.96 16.08
CA ARG A 20 5.25 15.05 16.92
C ARG A 20 4.20 15.69 17.82
N THR A 21 2.93 15.31 17.67
CA THR A 21 1.85 15.75 18.54
C THR A 21 1.74 14.83 19.76
N ARG A 22 0.77 15.07 20.64
CA ARG A 22 0.45 14.17 21.77
C ARG A 22 -0.45 12.98 21.37
N LEU A 23 -0.74 12.81 20.07
CA LEU A 23 -1.55 11.70 19.60
C LEU A 23 -0.81 10.37 19.75
N ASN A 24 -1.58 9.31 20.02
CA ASN A 24 -1.07 7.95 20.05
C ASN A 24 -0.49 7.58 18.66
N LYS A 25 0.65 6.88 18.64
CA LYS A 25 1.35 6.50 17.41
C LYS A 25 0.52 5.61 16.48
N PHE A 26 -0.29 4.71 17.04
CA PHE A 26 -1.17 3.82 16.27
C PHE A 26 -2.38 4.56 15.70
N ILE A 27 -2.92 5.53 16.44
CA ILE A 27 -3.96 6.44 15.90
C ILE A 27 -3.39 7.27 14.75
N SER A 28 -2.18 7.82 14.92
CA SER A 28 -1.47 8.58 13.88
C SER A 28 -1.25 7.74 12.62
N LEU A 29 -0.82 6.49 12.81
CA LEU A 29 -0.63 5.50 11.75
C LEU A 29 -1.93 5.21 11.01
N LEU A 30 -3.03 4.98 11.74
CA LEU A 30 -4.34 4.71 11.17
C LEU A 30 -4.85 5.90 10.34
N ILE A 31 -4.75 7.13 10.86
CA ILE A 31 -5.17 8.34 10.15
C ILE A 31 -4.40 8.49 8.83
N SER A 32 -3.07 8.34 8.85
CA SER A 32 -2.26 8.41 7.65
C SER A 32 -2.63 7.34 6.62
N SER A 33 -2.97 6.13 7.08
CA SER A 33 -3.33 4.99 6.22
C SER A 33 -4.71 5.15 5.59
N LEU A 34 -5.67 5.70 6.35
CA LEU A 34 -6.99 6.04 5.83
C LEU A 34 -6.89 7.14 4.77
N LEU A 35 -6.11 8.20 5.03
CA LEU A 35 -5.88 9.27 4.05
C LEU A 35 -5.23 8.74 2.78
N PHE A 36 -4.25 7.83 2.89
CA PHE A 36 -3.64 7.17 1.74
C PHE A 36 -4.68 6.45 0.88
N ALA A 37 -5.56 5.64 1.50
CA ALA A 37 -6.63 4.96 0.77
C ALA A 37 -7.61 5.94 0.11
N LEU A 38 -7.94 7.06 0.78
CA LEU A 38 -8.85 8.07 0.24
C LEU A 38 -8.32 8.75 -1.03
N LEU A 39 -7.00 8.86 -1.22
CA LEU A 39 -6.40 9.38 -2.46
C LEU A 39 -6.77 8.55 -3.70
N HIS A 40 -7.16 7.30 -3.49
CA HIS A 40 -7.43 6.33 -4.56
C HIS A 40 -8.92 6.18 -4.88
N LEU A 41 -9.82 6.94 -4.23
CA LEU A 41 -11.27 6.82 -4.45
C LEU A 41 -11.70 7.06 -5.90
N MET A 42 -10.93 7.86 -6.64
CA MET A 42 -11.21 8.17 -8.05
C MET A 42 -10.54 7.20 -9.02
N ASN A 43 -9.87 6.16 -8.52
CA ASN A 43 -9.26 5.17 -9.39
C ASN A 43 -10.32 4.26 -10.03
N PRO A 44 -10.02 3.69 -11.21
CA PRO A 44 -10.90 2.69 -11.81
C PRO A 44 -11.06 1.46 -10.90
N ASN A 45 -12.21 0.80 -11.01
CA ASN A 45 -12.48 -0.49 -10.37
C ASN A 45 -12.38 -0.47 -8.83
N VAL A 46 -12.51 0.70 -8.21
CA VAL A 46 -12.60 0.84 -6.75
C VAL A 46 -13.80 0.07 -6.23
N ALA A 47 -13.53 -0.77 -5.23
CA ALA A 47 -14.53 -1.53 -4.50
C ALA A 47 -14.10 -1.65 -3.04
N PHE A 48 -14.95 -2.26 -2.20
CA PHE A 48 -14.69 -2.38 -0.77
C PHE A 48 -13.35 -3.09 -0.46
N LEU A 49 -13.09 -4.25 -1.07
CA LEU A 49 -11.87 -5.03 -0.79
C LEU A 49 -10.57 -4.32 -1.23
N PRO A 50 -10.46 -3.77 -2.45
CA PRO A 50 -9.37 -2.87 -2.81
C PRO A 50 -9.13 -1.73 -1.82
N MET A 51 -10.19 -1.03 -1.38
CA MET A 51 -10.07 0.07 -0.43
C MET A 51 -9.56 -0.39 0.94
N LEU A 52 -10.06 -1.54 1.41
CA LEU A 52 -9.54 -2.16 2.63
C LEU A 52 -8.05 -2.48 2.49
N ASN A 53 -7.64 -3.05 1.36
CA ASN A 53 -6.25 -3.39 1.09
C ASN A 53 -5.36 -2.15 0.95
N LEU A 54 -5.85 -1.05 0.41
CA LEU A 54 -5.14 0.23 0.40
C LEU A 54 -4.93 0.77 1.82
N VAL A 55 -5.92 0.63 2.72
CA VAL A 55 -5.72 0.96 4.15
C VAL A 55 -4.67 0.05 4.77
N LEU A 56 -4.70 -1.26 4.48
CA LEU A 56 -3.71 -2.23 5.00
C LEU A 56 -2.30 -1.99 4.45
N GLY A 57 -2.15 -1.69 3.16
CA GLY A 57 -0.89 -1.24 2.56
C GLY A 57 -0.43 0.10 3.17
N GLY A 58 -1.40 0.97 3.46
CA GLY A 58 -1.30 2.14 4.31
C GLY A 58 -0.57 1.85 5.63
N LEU A 59 -1.10 0.88 6.38
CA LEU A 59 -0.58 0.47 7.67
C LEU A 59 0.81 -0.17 7.54
N LEU A 60 1.02 -1.02 6.55
CA LEU A 60 2.31 -1.69 6.30
C LEU A 60 3.44 -0.68 6.05
N LEU A 61 3.25 0.20 5.08
CA LEU A 61 4.23 1.22 4.72
C LEU A 61 4.41 2.22 5.87
N GLY A 62 3.31 2.62 6.52
CA GLY A 62 3.36 3.53 7.66
C GLY A 62 4.07 2.93 8.88
N ALA A 63 3.86 1.65 9.18
CA ALA A 63 4.54 0.94 10.27
C ALA A 63 6.05 0.86 9.99
N SER A 64 6.44 0.58 8.74
CA SER A 64 7.86 0.56 8.36
C SER A 64 8.54 1.91 8.63
N TYR A 65 7.89 3.02 8.32
CA TYR A 65 8.39 4.36 8.64
C TYR A 65 8.36 4.68 10.13
N LEU A 66 7.28 4.29 10.82
CA LEU A 66 7.08 4.56 12.25
C LEU A 66 8.27 4.11 13.09
N TYR A 67 8.81 2.92 12.78
CA TYR A 67 9.92 2.32 13.50
C TYR A 67 11.29 2.63 12.92
N THR A 68 11.45 2.66 11.59
CA THR A 68 12.76 2.94 10.98
C THR A 68 13.13 4.42 10.98
N ARG A 69 12.12 5.32 11.04
CA ARG A 69 12.26 6.78 10.84
C ARG A 69 13.03 7.16 9.58
N ASN A 70 13.08 6.25 8.60
CA ASN A 70 13.75 6.44 7.33
C ASN A 70 12.70 6.45 6.22
N LEU A 71 12.49 7.61 5.60
CA LEU A 71 11.50 7.76 4.52
C LEU A 71 11.87 6.97 3.26
N TRP A 72 13.15 6.69 3.04
CA TRP A 72 13.57 5.90 1.88
C TRP A 72 13.10 4.45 1.95
N PHE A 73 12.91 3.90 3.15
CA PHE A 73 12.44 2.52 3.31
C PHE A 73 11.03 2.30 2.73
N PRO A 74 9.97 3.02 3.17
CA PRO A 74 8.64 2.88 2.57
C PRO A 74 8.62 3.29 1.10
N VAL A 75 9.42 4.30 0.69
CA VAL A 75 9.52 4.69 -0.74
C VAL A 75 10.02 3.52 -1.59
N SER A 76 11.09 2.85 -1.16
CA SER A 76 11.64 1.70 -1.86
C SER A 76 10.68 0.51 -1.85
N LEU A 77 10.03 0.23 -0.72
CA LEU A 77 9.07 -0.86 -0.60
C LEU A 77 7.84 -0.65 -1.51
N HIS A 78 7.28 0.56 -1.49
CA HIS A 78 6.15 0.93 -2.35
C HIS A 78 6.56 0.92 -3.83
N PHE A 79 7.71 1.49 -4.18
CA PHE A 79 8.21 1.42 -5.55
C PHE A 79 8.37 -0.03 -6.02
N PHE A 80 8.97 -0.88 -5.19
CA PHE A 80 9.17 -2.29 -5.50
C PHE A 80 7.83 -3.02 -5.71
N TRP A 81 6.83 -2.75 -4.86
CA TRP A 81 5.49 -3.31 -4.99
C TRP A 81 4.83 -2.95 -6.33
N ASN A 82 4.84 -1.67 -6.69
CA ASN A 82 4.25 -1.22 -7.95
C ASN A 82 5.03 -1.76 -9.16
N TRP A 83 6.36 -1.84 -9.05
CA TRP A 83 7.24 -2.34 -10.10
C TRP A 83 7.04 -3.83 -10.37
N ILE A 84 6.94 -4.66 -9.32
CA ILE A 84 6.70 -6.10 -9.50
C ILE A 84 5.30 -6.37 -10.05
N GLN A 85 4.29 -5.62 -9.59
CA GLN A 85 2.89 -5.80 -10.00
C GLN A 85 2.67 -5.37 -11.46
N GLY A 86 2.99 -4.13 -11.81
CA GLY A 86 2.74 -3.58 -13.14
C GLY A 86 3.81 -3.99 -14.16
N PRO A 87 4.98 -3.34 -14.17
CA PRO A 87 6.04 -3.59 -15.15
C PRO A 87 6.48 -5.06 -15.27
N VAL A 88 6.60 -5.81 -14.18
CA VAL A 88 7.07 -7.20 -14.25
C VAL A 88 5.93 -8.17 -14.58
N LEU A 89 4.87 -8.22 -13.77
CA LEU A 89 3.81 -9.23 -13.88
C LEU A 89 2.64 -8.83 -14.79
N GLY A 90 2.48 -7.54 -15.08
CA GLY A 90 1.44 -7.01 -15.95
C GLY A 90 0.06 -6.88 -15.31
N TYR A 91 -0.01 -6.79 -13.98
CA TYR A 91 -1.24 -6.41 -13.27
C TYR A 91 -1.50 -4.90 -13.38
N GLU A 92 -2.78 -4.53 -13.29
CA GLU A 92 -3.17 -3.16 -12.95
C GLU A 92 -2.58 -2.79 -11.59
N VAL A 93 -2.10 -1.57 -11.38
CA VAL A 93 -1.60 -1.08 -10.08
C VAL A 93 -2.58 -0.02 -9.58
N SER A 94 -3.25 -0.34 -8.48
CA SER A 94 -4.37 0.43 -7.94
C SER A 94 -5.44 0.75 -8.99
N GLY A 95 -5.77 -0.22 -9.85
CA GLY A 95 -6.74 -0.08 -10.93
C GLY A 95 -6.26 0.67 -12.18
N ASN A 96 -4.97 1.06 -12.23
CA ASN A 96 -4.39 1.78 -13.37
C ASN A 96 -3.37 0.93 -14.12
N ARG A 97 -3.40 1.03 -15.45
CA ARG A 97 -2.51 0.26 -16.32
C ARG A 97 -1.26 1.07 -16.59
N PHE A 98 -0.11 0.49 -16.27
CA PHE A 98 1.19 1.12 -16.47
C PHE A 98 1.98 0.41 -17.56
N CYS A 99 2.43 1.19 -18.56
CA CYS A 99 3.45 0.89 -19.58
C CYS A 99 3.43 -0.53 -20.22
N GLU A 100 4.48 -0.86 -20.98
CA GLU A 100 4.71 -2.20 -21.50
C GLU A 100 5.23 -3.11 -20.38
N THR A 101 4.81 -4.37 -20.39
CA THR A 101 5.07 -5.32 -19.29
C THR A 101 6.04 -6.40 -19.75
N LEU A 102 6.94 -6.84 -18.87
CA LEU A 102 7.91 -7.90 -19.17
C LEU A 102 7.20 -9.25 -19.36
N PHE A 103 6.28 -9.57 -18.46
CA PHE A 103 5.36 -10.68 -18.60
C PHE A 103 3.93 -10.14 -18.76
N SER A 104 3.12 -10.85 -19.55
CA SER A 104 1.69 -10.59 -19.65
C SER A 104 0.95 -11.75 -19.00
N LEU A 105 0.62 -11.61 -17.71
CA LEU A 105 -0.24 -12.59 -17.06
C LEU A 105 -1.63 -12.53 -17.70
N ARG A 106 -2.04 -13.63 -18.35
CA ARG A 106 -3.42 -13.82 -18.75
C ARG A 106 -4.17 -14.54 -17.64
N LEU A 107 -4.92 -13.76 -16.88
CA LEU A 107 -5.82 -14.30 -15.87
C LEU A 107 -7.12 -14.75 -16.56
N PRO A 108 -7.49 -16.05 -16.50
CA PRO A 108 -8.64 -16.57 -17.24
C PRO A 108 -9.98 -16.00 -16.74
N ALA A 109 -10.04 -15.51 -15.50
CA ALA A 109 -11.21 -14.83 -14.94
C ALA A 109 -10.81 -13.86 -13.82
N ASN A 110 -11.57 -12.77 -13.68
CA ASN A 110 -11.48 -11.87 -12.53
C ASN A 110 -12.06 -12.56 -11.30
N ASN A 111 -11.30 -12.63 -10.21
CA ASN A 111 -11.76 -13.21 -8.96
C ASN A 111 -11.06 -12.59 -7.75
N LEU A 112 -11.50 -12.96 -6.55
CA LEU A 112 -10.96 -12.43 -5.29
C LEU A 112 -9.52 -12.91 -4.98
N ILE A 113 -9.01 -13.94 -5.66
CA ILE A 113 -7.64 -14.46 -5.42
C ILE A 113 -6.62 -13.65 -6.21
N ASN A 114 -6.94 -13.25 -7.44
CA ASN A 114 -6.06 -12.42 -8.27
C ASN A 114 -6.36 -10.92 -8.16
N GLY A 115 -7.49 -10.53 -7.55
CA GLY A 115 -7.88 -9.15 -7.32
C GLY A 115 -8.55 -8.46 -8.52
N GLY A 116 -8.79 -9.21 -9.60
CA GLY A 116 -9.55 -8.78 -10.76
C GLY A 116 -9.02 -7.50 -11.42
N ALA A 117 -9.94 -6.63 -11.83
CA ALA A 117 -9.62 -5.42 -12.59
C ALA A 117 -8.94 -4.30 -11.78
N PHE A 118 -8.89 -4.42 -10.45
CA PHE A 118 -8.11 -3.49 -9.61
C PHE A 118 -6.62 -3.87 -9.58
N GLY A 119 -6.29 -5.12 -9.89
CA GLY A 119 -4.95 -5.65 -9.75
C GLY A 119 -4.77 -6.50 -8.48
N PHE A 120 -3.54 -6.92 -8.21
CA PHE A 120 -3.24 -7.80 -7.07
C PHE A 120 -3.64 -7.17 -5.72
N GLU A 121 -3.63 -5.84 -5.62
CA GLU A 121 -4.12 -5.09 -4.46
C GLU A 121 -5.61 -5.28 -4.20
N GLY A 122 -6.39 -5.77 -5.16
CA GLY A 122 -7.79 -6.14 -4.96
C GLY A 122 -7.99 -7.55 -4.40
N SER A 123 -6.91 -8.32 -4.14
CA SER A 123 -7.00 -9.73 -3.76
C SER A 123 -7.07 -10.00 -2.26
N LEU A 124 -7.67 -11.12 -1.88
CA LEU A 124 -7.61 -11.67 -0.52
C LEU A 124 -6.18 -12.07 -0.12
N VAL A 125 -5.36 -12.46 -1.08
CA VAL A 125 -3.95 -12.79 -0.84
C VAL A 125 -3.21 -11.54 -0.36
N CYS A 126 -3.43 -10.40 -1.02
CA CYS A 126 -2.90 -9.11 -0.59
C CYS A 126 -3.39 -8.74 0.82
N THR A 127 -4.65 -8.97 1.15
CA THR A 127 -5.20 -8.73 2.50
C THR A 127 -4.42 -9.49 3.57
N VAL A 128 -4.20 -10.79 3.35
CA VAL A 128 -3.49 -11.65 4.30
C VAL A 128 -2.04 -11.21 4.43
N LEU A 129 -1.33 -11.01 3.32
CA LEU A 129 0.08 -10.62 3.32
C LEU A 129 0.30 -9.26 3.99
N ALA A 130 -0.50 -8.23 3.63
CA ALA A 130 -0.37 -6.90 4.21
C ALA A 130 -0.65 -6.92 5.72
N THR A 131 -1.66 -7.69 6.17
CA THR A 131 -1.98 -7.84 7.59
C THR A 131 -0.83 -8.53 8.33
N LEU A 132 -0.36 -9.68 7.83
CA LEU A 132 0.72 -10.45 8.47
C LEU A 132 2.01 -9.64 8.56
N PHE A 133 2.43 -8.98 7.49
CA PHE A 133 3.65 -8.18 7.51
C PHE A 133 3.53 -6.95 8.40
N THR A 134 2.36 -6.30 8.45
CA THR A 134 2.13 -5.18 9.39
C THR A 134 2.23 -5.65 10.83
N LEU A 135 1.54 -6.75 11.17
CA LEU A 135 1.58 -7.32 12.52
C LEU A 135 2.98 -7.79 12.88
N PHE A 136 3.71 -8.40 11.94
CA PHE A 136 5.09 -8.83 12.14
C PHE A 136 6.01 -7.65 12.45
N ILE A 137 5.92 -6.54 11.70
CA ILE A 137 6.73 -5.34 11.97
C ILE A 137 6.40 -4.79 13.37
N ILE A 138 5.11 -4.60 13.69
CA ILE A 138 4.71 -4.06 15.00
C ILE A 138 5.19 -4.98 16.12
N TRP A 139 4.97 -6.29 15.98
CA TRP A 139 5.43 -7.28 16.95
C TRP A 139 6.96 -7.22 17.11
N TRP A 140 7.72 -7.22 16.03
CA TRP A 140 9.18 -7.20 16.09
C TRP A 140 9.75 -5.98 16.82
N PHE A 141 9.12 -4.81 16.71
CA PHE A 141 9.61 -3.56 17.30
C PHE A 141 9.02 -3.19 18.67
N GLU A 142 7.89 -3.78 19.08
CA GLU A 142 7.27 -3.51 20.40
C GLU A 142 7.63 -4.54 21.48
N GLN A 143 8.38 -5.59 21.13
CA GLN A 143 8.97 -6.53 22.08
C GLN A 143 10.18 -5.89 22.77
#